data_AF-X1Q7G1-F1
#
_entry.id   AF-X1Q7G1-F1
#
_cell.length_a   1.000
_cell.length_b   1.000
_cell.length_c   1.000
_cell.angle_alpha   90.00
_cell.angle_beta   90.00
_cell.angle_gamma   90.00
#
_symmetry.space_group_name_H-M   'P 1'
#
loop_
_entity.id
_entity.type
_entity.pdbx_description
1 polymer ?
#
loop_
_entity_poly.entity_id
_entity_poly.type
_entity_poly.pdbx_seq_one_letter_code
_entity_poly.pdbx_strand_id
1 'polypeptide(L)' 'LNVTDAALYSNVERITLYRWIQKGVTYRGRLFYLTAVSIAGQYHIEEHDLDRFLEAIGYEIIDDDEEADY' A
#
# COMPACT_ATOMS: atom_id res chain seq x y z
N LEU A 1 2.28 -7.92 -7.74
CA LEU A 1 2.09 -6.58 -8.34
C LEU A 1 3.43 -5.84 -8.47
N ASN A 2 3.65 -5.10 -9.56
CA ASN A 2 4.74 -4.11 -9.56
C ASN A 2 4.32 -2.88 -8.72
N VAL A 3 5.26 -1.98 -8.39
CA VAL A 3 4.95 -0.80 -7.55
C VAL A 3 3.88 0.12 -8.17
N THR A 4 3.81 0.23 -9.49
CA THR A 4 2.78 1.03 -10.17
C THR A 4 1.41 0.39 -10.03
N ASP A 5 1.29 -0.92 -10.25
CA ASP A 5 0.01 -1.64 -10.13
C ASP A 5 -0.48 -1.63 -8.68
N ALA A 6 0.43 -1.85 -7.71
CA ALA A 6 0.10 -1.78 -6.29
C ALA A 6 -0.37 -0.38 -5.86
N ALA A 7 0.20 0.68 -6.46
CA ALA A 7 -0.18 2.06 -6.17
C ALA A 7 -1.60 2.35 -6.68
N LEU A 8 -1.92 1.87 -7.88
CA LEU A 8 -3.29 1.96 -8.42
C LEU A 8 -4.27 1.15 -7.59
N TYR A 9 -3.92 -0.08 -7.24
CA TYR A 9 -4.74 -0.98 -6.43
C TYR A 9 -5.12 -0.37 -5.07
N SER A 10 -4.14 0.22 -4.38
CA SER A 10 -4.33 0.79 -3.03
C SER A 10 -4.70 2.26 -3.01
N ASN A 11 -4.90 2.87 -4.19
CA ASN A 11 -5.14 4.30 -4.37
C ASN A 11 -4.15 5.20 -3.60
N VAL A 12 -2.85 4.91 -3.72
CA VAL A 12 -1.76 5.71 -3.13
C VAL A 12 -0.71 6.08 -4.17
N GLU A 13 0.08 7.11 -3.88
CA GLU A 13 1.24 7.41 -4.71
C GLU A 13 2.33 6.32 -4.62
N ARG A 14 3.02 6.05 -5.73
CA ARG A 14 4.16 5.11 -5.77
C ARG A 14 5.22 5.40 -4.70
N ILE A 15 5.47 6.68 -4.40
CA ILE A 15 6.44 7.09 -3.38
C ILE A 15 6.04 6.64 -1.98
N THR A 16 4.74 6.54 -1.70
CA THR A 16 4.21 6.03 -0.44
C THR A 16 4.55 4.55 -0.27
N LEU A 17 4.37 3.74 -1.31
CA LEU A 17 4.78 2.33 -1.28
C LEU A 17 6.28 2.17 -1.05
N TYR A 18 7.13 2.94 -1.75
CA TYR A 18 8.58 2.90 -1.51
C TYR A 18 8.93 3.26 -0.05
N ARG A 19 8.23 4.25 0.53
CA ARG A 19 8.43 4.63 1.93
C ARG A 19 7.98 3.52 2.88
N TRP A 20 6.84 2.89 2.64
CA TRP A 20 6.37 1.77 3.47
C TRP A 20 7.30 0.56 3.40
N ILE A 21 7.89 0.28 2.24
CA ILE A 21 8.88 -0.79 2.07
C ILE A 21 10.18 -0.46 2.81
N GLN A 22 10.71 0.76 2.64
CA GLN A 22 12.07 1.10 3.09
C GLN A 22 12.14 1.64 4.52
N LYS A 23 11.11 2.36 4.95
CA LYS A 23 11.07 3.09 6.23
C LYS A 23 9.92 2.65 7.12
N GLY A 24 8.95 1.94 6.56
CA GLY A 24 7.73 1.59 7.26
C GLY A 24 6.83 2.79 7.54
N VAL A 25 5.78 2.53 8.30
CA VAL A 25 4.83 3.52 8.81
C VAL A 25 4.53 3.21 10.27
N THR A 26 4.47 4.26 11.10
CA THR A 26 4.09 4.10 12.51
C THR A 26 2.59 4.28 12.64
N TYR A 27 1.90 3.24 13.12
CA TYR A 27 0.48 3.26 13.41
C TYR A 27 0.24 2.77 14.84
N ARG A 28 -0.51 3.55 15.63
CA ARG A 28 -0.79 3.27 17.07
C ARG A 28 0.45 2.90 17.88
N GLY A 29 1.56 3.61 17.65
CA GLY A 29 2.84 3.42 18.35
C GLY A 29 3.63 2.16 17.94
N ARG A 30 3.21 1.45 16.89
CA ARG A 30 3.91 0.29 16.32
C ARG A 30 4.36 0.59 14.90
N LEU A 31 5.55 0.10 14.55
CA LEU A 31 6.13 0.29 13.23
C LEU A 31 5.80 -0.92 12.34
N PHE A 32 5.15 -0.66 11.20
CA PHE A 32 4.79 -1.66 10.20
C PHE A 32 5.59 -1.43 8.92
N TYR A 33 6.01 -2.51 8.27
CA TYR A 33 6.70 -2.46 6.99
C TYR A 33 5.88 -3.22 5.95
N LEU A 34 5.84 -2.67 4.73
CA LEU A 34 5.24 -3.37 3.60
C LEU A 34 6.25 -4.36 3.03
N THR A 35 5.89 -5.64 3.02
CA THR A 35 6.72 -6.71 2.45
C THR A 35 6.79 -6.57 0.93
N ALA A 36 8.00 -6.67 0.38
CA ALA A 36 8.21 -6.71 -1.07
C ALA A 36 9.42 -7.59 -1.40
N VAL A 37 9.35 -8.28 -2.53
CA VAL A 37 10.46 -9.04 -3.11
C VAL A 37 11.17 -8.17 -4.15
N SER A 38 12.49 -8.18 -4.18
CA SER A 38 13.26 -7.50 -5.22
C SER A 38 13.62 -8.49 -6.34
N ILE A 39 13.09 -8.28 -7.54
CA ILE A 39 13.39 -9.07 -8.74
C ILE A 39 14.05 -8.14 -9.75
N ALA A 40 15.29 -8.45 -10.16
CA ALA A 40 16.07 -7.62 -11.09
C ALA A 40 16.17 -6.13 -10.68
N GLY A 41 16.23 -5.85 -9.38
CA GLY A 41 16.32 -4.49 -8.83
C GLY A 41 15.00 -3.72 -8.78
N GLN A 42 13.87 -4.36 -9.08
CA GLN A 42 12.54 -3.79 -8.98
C GLN A 42 11.76 -4.47 -7.86
N TYR A 43 11.00 -3.68 -7.08
CA TYR A 43 10.12 -4.24 -6.06
C TYR A 43 8.87 -4.85 -6.70
N HIS A 44 8.54 -6.05 -6.22
CA HIS A 44 7.30 -6.77 -6.44
C HIS A 44 6.60 -6.95 -5.09
N ILE A 45 5.32 -6.61 -5.04
CA ILE A 45 4.49 -6.67 -3.83
C ILE A 45 3.40 -7.70 -4.11
N GLU A 46 3.29 -8.72 -3.26
CA GLU A 46 2.16 -9.66 -3.34
C GLU A 46 0.88 -8.94 -2.90
N GLU A 47 -0.21 -9.11 -3.64
CA GLU A 47 -1.49 -8.42 -3.37
C GLU A 47 -2.00 -8.74 -1.96
N HIS A 48 -1.98 -10.02 -1.58
CA HIS A 48 -2.38 -10.46 -0.25
C HIS A 48 -1.54 -9.87 0.89
N ASP A 49 -0.26 -9.60 0.65
CA ASP A 49 0.60 -8.95 1.64
C ASP A 49 0.32 -7.44 1.74
N LEU A 50 -0.04 -6.81 0.61
CA LEU A 50 -0.51 -5.43 0.58
C LEU A 50 -1.82 -5.29 1.38
N ASP A 51 -2.80 -6.15 1.14
CA ASP A 51 -4.10 -6.12 1.85
C ASP A 51 -3.93 -6.25 3.35
N ARG A 52 -3.16 -7.26 3.79
CA ARG A 52 -2.85 -7.46 5.21
C ARG A 52 -2.13 -6.27 5.81
N PHE A 53 -1.23 -5.63 5.06
CA PHE A 53 -0.53 -4.44 5.52
C PHE A 53 -1.50 -3.27 5.68
N LEU A 54 -2.37 -3.01 4.69
CA LEU A 54 -3.38 -1.95 4.74
C LEU A 54 -4.34 -2.15 5.91
N GLU A 55 -4.85 -3.36 6.10
CA GLU A 55 -5.70 -3.73 7.25
C GLU A 55 -4.97 -3.47 8.58
N ALA A 56 -3.70 -3.87 8.69
CA ALA A 56 -2.91 -3.70 9.91
C ALA A 56 -2.68 -2.23 10.29
N ILE A 57 -2.62 -1.33 9.30
CA ILE A 57 -2.48 0.12 9.54
C ILE A 57 -3.82 0.85 9.56
N GLY A 58 -4.94 0.13 9.39
CA GLY A 58 -6.29 0.69 9.35
C GLY A 58 -6.52 1.61 8.15
N TYR A 59 -5.89 1.32 7.01
CA TYR A 59 -6.10 2.05 5.78
C TYR A 59 -7.32 1.49 5.04
N GLU A 60 -8.30 2.35 4.80
CA GLU A 60 -9.49 2.02 4.00
C GLU A 60 -9.37 2.75 2.66
N ILE A 61 -9.54 2.00 1.57
CA ILE A 61 -9.64 2.59 0.24
C ILE A 61 -11.04 3.19 0.16
N ILE A 62 -11.11 4.52 0.12
CA ILE A 62 -12.38 5.22 -0.11
C ILE A 62 -12.57 5.21 -1.62
N ASP A 63 -13.57 4.45 -2.09
CA ASP A 63 -14.05 4.55 -3.45
C ASP A 63 -14.81 5.88 -3.56
N ASP A 64 -14.27 6.85 -4.30
CA ASP A 64 -14.88 8.16 -4.58
C ASP A 64 -16.12 8.06 -5.49
N ASP A 65 -16.62 6.84 -5.77
CA ASP A 65 -17.78 6.55 -6.63
C ASP A 65 -19.13 6.59 -5.87
N GLU A 66 -19.19 7.14 -4.65
CA GLU A 66 -20.46 7.64 -4.10
C GLU A 66 -20.80 8.97 -4.78
N GLU A 67 -21.31 8.89 -6.01
CA GLU A 67 -21.95 9.97 -6.72
C GLU A 67 -23.08 10.52 -5.83
N ALA A 68 -22.86 11.69 -5.23
CA ALA A 68 -23.86 12.37 -4.44
C ALA A 68 -25.05 12.71 -5.34
N ASP A 69 -26.10 11.89 -5.29
CA ASP A 69 -27.41 12.19 -5.88
C ASP A 69 -27.93 13.50 -5.24
N TYR A 70 -27.85 14.60 -5.99
CA TYR A 70 -28.41 15.92 -5.66
C TYR A 70 -29.80 16.10 -6.27
#